data_AF-A0A5R9LW02-F1
#
_entry.id   AF-A0A5R9LW02-F1
#
_cell.length_a   1.000
_cell.length_b   1.000
_cell.length_c   1.000
_cell.angle_alpha   90.00
_cell.angle_beta   90.00
_cell.angle_gamma   90.00
#
_symmetry.space_group_name_H-M   'P 1'
#
loop_
_entity.id
_entity.type
_entity.pdbx_description
1 polymer ?
#
loop_
_entity_poly.entity_id
_entity_poly.type
_entity_poly.pdbx_seq_one_letter_code
_entity_poly.pdbx_strand_id
1 'polypeptide(L)'
;MPAPFITIAIEPSGSVSAKGATDDLSATLLKHAGFHQIKDWYGRRHRLPTTTPQADRSAIASHAAEMLRAARYSVDLDPDLDTSRLATLTDPHGIRVAGGQVLRLTDRIKGAANPAVAAHAIDHLLDPTDGVLIRLHEAFEAAAETITDLDEDAFELADRFTLACEHLTAAVEELDGAPAQVCALAGASPLHGGSYQEQTATYYATAFTSAARAISPAAAQAPAPLDQTSGSVSAMTATPVSGSRPRVR
;
A
#
# COMPACT_ATOMS: atom_id res chain seq x y z
N MET A 1 -2.52 -17.00 -35.41
CA MET A 1 -1.86 -15.77 -35.89
C MET A 1 -0.87 -15.32 -34.84
N PRO A 2 0.42 -15.07 -35.15
CA PRO A 2 1.39 -14.56 -34.19
C PRO A 2 0.97 -13.17 -33.69
N ALA A 3 1.17 -12.89 -32.40
CA ALA A 3 0.83 -11.60 -31.83
C ALA A 3 1.71 -10.49 -32.45
N PRO A 4 1.13 -9.32 -32.77
CA PRO A 4 1.89 -8.19 -33.29
C PRO A 4 2.97 -7.76 -32.28
N PHE A 5 4.19 -7.58 -32.76
CA PHE A 5 5.37 -7.31 -31.93
C PHE A 5 5.74 -5.82 -31.93
N ILE A 6 6.08 -5.29 -30.76
CA ILE A 6 6.51 -3.91 -30.56
C ILE A 6 7.77 -3.91 -29.68
N THR A 7 8.79 -3.16 -30.09
CA THR A 7 10.01 -2.91 -29.31
C THR A 7 10.00 -1.47 -28.81
N ILE A 8 10.21 -1.26 -27.52
CA ILE A 8 10.40 0.06 -26.89
C ILE A 8 11.82 0.10 -26.33
N ALA A 9 12.68 0.94 -26.90
CA ALA A 9 14.09 0.99 -26.53
C ALA A 9 14.67 2.40 -26.47
N ILE A 10 15.78 2.53 -25.73
CA ILE A 10 16.58 3.75 -25.68
C ILE A 10 17.41 3.83 -26.97
N GLU A 11 17.20 4.88 -27.76
CA GLU A 11 18.02 5.14 -28.94
C GLU A 11 19.40 5.70 -28.53
N PRO A 12 20.43 5.59 -29.39
CA PRO A 12 21.75 6.19 -29.13
C PRO A 12 21.70 7.69 -28.83
N SER A 13 20.64 8.38 -29.27
CA SER A 13 20.38 9.78 -28.95
C SER A 13 19.88 10.01 -27.50
N GLY A 14 19.75 8.96 -26.70
CA GLY A 14 19.20 8.98 -25.35
C GLY A 14 17.67 9.10 -25.30
N SER A 15 16.98 8.98 -26.44
CA SER A 15 15.52 9.09 -26.50
C SER A 15 14.84 7.75 -26.64
N VAL A 16 13.67 7.60 -26.03
CA VAL A 16 12.91 6.35 -26.10
C VAL A 16 12.06 6.33 -27.35
N SER A 17 12.17 5.27 -28.16
CA SER A 17 11.31 5.07 -29.33
C SER A 17 10.66 3.69 -29.35
N ALA A 18 9.42 3.65 -29.82
CA ALA A 18 8.65 2.44 -30.05
C ALA A 18 8.63 2.13 -31.56
N LYS A 19 8.93 0.88 -31.92
CA LYS A 19 9.00 0.35 -33.30
C LYS A 19 8.27 -0.98 -33.39
N GLY A 20 7.79 -1.35 -34.57
CA GLY A 20 7.10 -2.64 -34.80
C GLY A 20 5.70 -2.45 -35.35
N ALA A 21 4.70 -3.03 -34.68
CA ALA A 21 3.30 -2.93 -35.09
C ALA A 21 2.87 -1.48 -35.39
N THR A 22 2.19 -1.29 -36.51
CA THR A 22 1.87 0.03 -37.09
C THR A 22 0.36 0.29 -37.16
N ASP A 23 -0.44 -0.57 -36.55
CA ASP A 23 -1.89 -0.45 -36.49
C ASP A 23 -2.37 0.76 -35.67
N ASP A 24 -3.63 1.14 -35.83
CA ASP A 24 -4.17 2.34 -35.18
C ASP A 24 -4.39 2.15 -33.67
N LEU A 25 -4.58 0.92 -33.20
CA LEU A 25 -4.74 0.62 -31.77
C LEU A 25 -3.42 0.81 -31.03
N SER A 26 -2.32 0.22 -31.51
CA SER A 26 -0.99 0.42 -30.92
C SER A 26 -0.58 1.90 -30.94
N ALA A 27 -0.88 2.63 -32.02
CA ALA A 27 -0.64 4.07 -32.10
C ALA A 27 -1.47 4.87 -31.07
N THR A 28 -2.71 4.48 -30.83
CA THR A 28 -3.58 5.13 -29.83
C THR A 28 -3.07 4.88 -28.41
N LEU A 29 -2.68 3.64 -28.11
CA LEU A 29 -2.12 3.26 -26.82
C LEU A 29 -0.80 4.00 -26.54
N LEU A 30 0.10 4.07 -27.53
CA LEU A 30 1.37 4.79 -27.42
C LEU A 30 1.16 6.29 -27.20
N LYS A 31 0.21 6.92 -27.93
CA LYS A 31 -0.14 8.33 -27.71
C LYS A 31 -0.72 8.58 -26.33
N HIS A 32 -1.59 7.70 -25.85
CA HIS A 32 -2.18 7.81 -24.53
C HIS A 32 -1.13 7.73 -23.42
N ALA A 33 -0.12 6.87 -23.58
CA ALA A 33 0.99 6.80 -22.64
C ALA A 33 1.91 8.03 -22.67
N GLY A 34 1.89 8.84 -23.75
CA GLY A 34 2.68 10.07 -23.87
C GLY A 34 3.70 10.07 -25.02
N PHE A 35 3.73 9.02 -25.85
CA PHE A 35 4.56 9.00 -27.05
C PHE A 35 3.99 9.90 -28.14
N HIS A 36 4.87 10.63 -28.82
CA HIS A 36 4.52 11.45 -29.97
C HIS A 36 4.76 10.66 -31.25
N GLN A 37 3.78 10.68 -32.15
CA GLN A 37 3.91 10.05 -33.45
C GLN A 37 4.83 10.91 -34.33
N ILE A 38 5.87 10.27 -34.87
CA ILE A 38 6.78 10.86 -35.84
C ILE A 38 6.59 10.11 -37.15
N LYS A 39 6.44 10.87 -38.24
CA LYS A 39 6.45 10.31 -39.59
C LYS A 39 7.83 10.54 -40.17
N ASP A 40 8.58 9.45 -40.35
CA ASP A 40 9.91 9.48 -40.94
C ASP A 40 9.94 8.57 -42.18
N TRP A 41 11.07 8.53 -42.90
CA TRP A 41 11.26 7.66 -44.06
C TRP A 41 11.10 6.16 -43.73
N TYR A 42 11.22 5.78 -42.46
CA TYR A 42 10.96 4.42 -41.96
C TYR A 42 9.49 4.15 -41.59
N GLY A 43 8.56 5.05 -41.94
CA GLY A 43 7.13 4.90 -41.68
C GLY A 43 6.66 5.57 -40.39
N ARG A 44 5.56 5.06 -39.84
CA ARG A 44 4.93 5.59 -38.61
C ARG A 44 5.68 5.07 -37.39
N ARG A 45 6.33 5.96 -36.64
CA ARG A 45 7.05 5.64 -35.40
C ARG A 45 6.51 6.48 -34.25
N HIS A 46 6.78 6.06 -33.03
CA HIS A 46 6.40 6.79 -31.82
C HIS A 46 7.65 7.01 -30.96
N ARG A 47 7.84 8.21 -30.45
CA ARG A 47 9.00 8.57 -29.63
C ARG A 47 8.56 9.45 -28.47
N LEU A 48 9.19 9.30 -27.32
CA LEU A 48 9.01 10.26 -26.24
C LEU A 48 9.66 11.61 -26.59
N PRO A 49 9.05 12.74 -26.18
CA PRO A 49 9.67 14.04 -26.30
C PRO A 49 11.09 14.03 -25.71
N THR A 50 12.03 14.67 -26.40
CA THR A 50 13.41 14.81 -25.89
C THR A 50 13.47 15.66 -24.63
N THR A 51 12.43 16.46 -24.37
CA THR A 51 12.25 17.28 -23.18
C THR A 51 11.73 16.51 -21.96
N THR A 52 11.28 15.26 -22.12
CA THR A 52 10.82 14.43 -20.99
C THR A 52 12.00 14.13 -20.06
N PRO A 53 11.90 14.37 -18.74
CA PRO A 53 12.94 14.01 -17.77
C PRO A 53 13.25 12.51 -17.75
N GLN A 54 14.47 12.13 -17.39
CA GLN A 54 14.90 10.72 -17.44
C GLN A 54 14.05 9.80 -16.56
N ALA A 55 13.68 10.23 -15.35
CA ALA A 55 12.83 9.46 -14.44
C ALA A 55 11.44 9.20 -15.03
N ASP A 56 10.87 10.22 -15.69
CA ASP A 56 9.54 10.13 -16.31
C ASP A 56 9.56 9.25 -17.57
N ARG A 57 10.69 9.18 -18.29
CA ARG A 57 10.83 8.33 -19.49
C ARG A 57 10.63 6.86 -19.16
N SER A 58 11.26 6.35 -18.10
CA SER A 58 11.12 4.94 -17.70
C SER A 58 9.70 4.65 -17.23
N ALA A 59 9.11 5.54 -16.42
CA ALA A 59 7.72 5.38 -15.96
C ALA A 59 6.72 5.35 -17.13
N ILE A 60 6.86 6.29 -18.08
CA ILE A 60 6.01 6.35 -19.27
C ILE A 60 6.21 5.12 -20.17
N ALA A 61 7.46 4.71 -20.42
CA ALA A 61 7.77 3.56 -21.26
C ALA A 61 7.26 2.24 -20.65
N SER A 62 7.41 2.07 -19.34
CA SER A 62 6.86 0.95 -18.58
C SER A 62 5.34 0.91 -18.67
N HIS A 63 4.67 2.03 -18.43
CA HIS A 63 3.21 2.12 -18.52
C HIS A 63 2.70 1.82 -19.93
N ALA A 64 3.38 2.33 -20.97
CA ALA A 64 3.06 2.00 -22.36
C ALA A 64 3.20 0.50 -22.64
N ALA A 65 4.25 -0.14 -22.13
CA ALA A 65 4.46 -1.57 -22.29
C ALA A 65 3.35 -2.39 -21.60
N GLU A 66 2.91 -1.99 -20.40
CA GLU A 66 1.77 -2.61 -19.71
C GLU A 66 0.48 -2.51 -20.53
N MET A 67 0.14 -1.32 -21.03
CA MET A 67 -1.04 -1.10 -21.87
C MET A 67 -1.03 -1.96 -23.13
N LEU A 68 0.12 -2.04 -23.81
CA LEU A 68 0.29 -2.85 -25.02
C LEU A 68 0.20 -4.35 -24.73
N ARG A 69 0.80 -4.83 -23.63
CA ARG A 69 0.67 -6.24 -23.21
C ARG A 69 -0.77 -6.59 -22.86
N ALA A 70 -1.50 -5.68 -22.18
CA ALA A 70 -2.92 -5.85 -21.88
C ALA A 70 -3.77 -5.96 -23.17
N ALA A 71 -3.39 -5.22 -24.21
CA ALA A 71 -3.99 -5.30 -25.55
C ALA A 71 -3.47 -6.48 -26.40
N ARG A 72 -2.77 -7.45 -25.78
CA ARG A 72 -2.25 -8.69 -26.42
C ARG A 72 -1.15 -8.47 -27.47
N TYR A 73 -0.41 -7.36 -27.38
CA TYR A 73 0.83 -7.21 -28.15
C TYR A 73 1.99 -7.91 -27.42
N SER A 74 2.91 -8.47 -28.20
CA SER A 74 4.20 -8.91 -27.67
C SER A 74 5.13 -7.70 -27.58
N VAL A 75 5.51 -7.31 -26.36
CA VAL A 75 6.33 -6.10 -26.13
C VAL A 75 7.70 -6.45 -25.60
N ASP A 76 8.72 -6.08 -26.37
CA ASP A 76 10.12 -6.08 -25.97
C ASP A 76 10.48 -4.68 -25.43
N LEU A 77 10.58 -4.57 -24.11
CA LEU A 77 10.91 -3.34 -23.40
C LEU A 77 12.36 -3.41 -22.94
N ASP A 78 13.14 -2.40 -23.29
CA ASP A 78 14.51 -2.21 -22.81
C ASP A 78 14.55 -2.24 -21.27
N PRO A 79 15.38 -3.10 -20.65
CA PRO A 79 15.37 -3.32 -19.21
C PRO A 79 15.64 -2.05 -18.38
N ASP A 80 16.38 -1.08 -18.92
CA ASP A 80 16.66 0.18 -18.24
C ASP A 80 15.43 1.10 -18.15
N LEU A 81 14.38 0.79 -18.93
CA LEU A 81 13.11 1.49 -18.92
C LEU A 81 12.06 0.82 -18.03
N ASP A 82 12.30 -0.41 -17.54
CA ASP A 82 11.33 -1.19 -16.78
C ASP A 82 11.34 -0.81 -15.30
N THR A 83 10.40 0.05 -14.89
CA THR A 83 10.21 0.48 -13.49
C THR A 83 9.51 -0.59 -12.64
N SER A 84 8.82 -1.54 -13.26
CA SER A 84 8.20 -2.65 -12.55
C SER A 84 9.27 -3.61 -12.02
N ARG A 85 10.41 -3.68 -12.71
CA ARG A 85 11.57 -4.50 -12.40
C ARG A 85 12.41 -3.90 -11.27
N LEU A 86 12.78 -4.74 -10.30
CA LEU A 86 13.74 -4.37 -9.26
C LEU A 86 15.11 -4.94 -9.65
N ALA A 87 16.05 -4.08 -10.00
CA ALA A 87 17.45 -4.45 -10.19
C ALA A 87 18.19 -4.38 -8.84
N THR A 88 18.96 -5.43 -8.52
CA THR A 88 19.83 -5.46 -7.34
C THR A 88 21.28 -5.68 -7.77
N LEU A 89 22.24 -5.50 -6.85
CA LEU A 89 23.64 -5.85 -7.12
C LEU A 89 23.82 -7.33 -7.51
N THR A 90 22.98 -8.22 -6.98
CA THR A 90 23.01 -9.66 -7.26
C THR A 90 22.12 -10.08 -8.44
N ASP A 91 21.28 -9.17 -8.93
CA ASP A 91 20.46 -9.33 -10.12
C ASP A 91 20.38 -7.99 -10.88
N PRO A 92 21.47 -7.60 -11.57
CA PRO A 92 21.57 -6.30 -12.24
C PRO A 92 20.53 -6.13 -13.35
N HIS A 93 20.09 -7.24 -13.92
CA HIS A 93 19.09 -7.27 -14.97
C HIS A 93 17.68 -7.50 -14.43
N GLY A 94 17.46 -7.67 -13.12
CA GLY A 94 16.14 -7.88 -12.52
C GLY A 94 15.40 -9.12 -13.05
N ILE A 95 16.12 -10.16 -13.46
CA ILE A 95 15.55 -11.39 -14.02
C ILE A 95 14.76 -12.16 -12.97
N ARG A 96 15.14 -12.05 -11.69
CA ARG A 96 14.53 -12.74 -10.55
C ARG A 96 13.37 -11.92 -9.99
N VAL A 97 12.34 -11.71 -10.81
CA VAL A 97 11.19 -10.85 -10.49
C VAL A 97 10.55 -11.22 -9.14
N ALA A 98 10.31 -12.51 -8.87
CA ALA A 98 9.74 -12.97 -7.61
C ALA A 98 10.61 -12.60 -6.40
N GLY A 99 11.92 -12.83 -6.49
CA GLY A 99 12.89 -12.44 -5.45
C GLY A 99 12.92 -10.92 -5.24
N GLY A 100 12.80 -10.13 -6.31
CA GLY A 100 12.67 -8.68 -6.25
C GLY A 100 11.43 -8.22 -5.48
N GLN A 101 10.28 -8.88 -5.66
CA GLN A 101 9.06 -8.54 -4.92
C GLN A 101 9.18 -8.87 -3.43
N VAL A 102 9.75 -10.03 -3.08
CA VAL A 102 10.03 -10.39 -1.68
C VAL A 102 11.00 -9.40 -1.03
N LEU A 103 11.99 -8.91 -1.79
CA LEU A 103 12.91 -7.87 -1.30
C LEU A 103 12.19 -6.54 -1.04
N ARG A 104 11.31 -6.08 -1.94
CA ARG A 104 10.48 -4.88 -1.69
C ARG A 104 9.64 -5.02 -0.43
N LEU A 105 9.05 -6.20 -0.22
CA LEU A 105 8.28 -6.48 0.98
C LEU A 105 9.15 -6.40 2.23
N THR A 106 10.35 -6.99 2.17
CA THR A 106 11.34 -6.93 3.25
C THR A 106 11.71 -5.48 3.60
N ASP A 107 11.97 -4.66 2.58
CA ASP A 107 12.30 -3.25 2.78
C ASP A 107 11.13 -2.46 3.36
N ARG A 108 9.88 -2.77 2.96
CA ARG A 108 8.66 -2.19 3.53
C ARG A 108 8.50 -2.54 5.02
N ILE A 109 8.80 -3.78 5.40
CA ILE A 109 8.78 -4.21 6.82
C ILE A 109 9.86 -3.46 7.61
N LYS A 110 11.10 -3.40 7.09
CA LYS A 110 12.21 -2.68 7.75
C LYS A 110 11.97 -1.17 7.86
N GLY A 111 11.30 -0.58 6.86
CA GLY A 111 11.00 0.85 6.78
C GLY A 111 9.69 1.26 7.43
N ALA A 112 8.98 0.35 8.12
CA ALA A 112 7.68 0.66 8.70
C ALA A 112 7.78 1.74 9.79
N ALA A 113 7.03 2.83 9.61
CA ALA A 113 7.07 3.98 10.53
C ALA A 113 6.37 3.72 11.88
N ASN A 114 5.51 2.70 11.96
CA ASN A 114 4.78 2.33 13.17
C ASN A 114 4.31 0.86 13.11
N PRO A 115 3.86 0.28 14.24
CA PRO A 115 3.48 -1.13 14.28
C PRO A 115 2.32 -1.50 13.35
N ALA A 116 1.36 -0.59 13.11
CA ALA A 116 0.26 -0.87 12.18
C ALA A 116 0.74 -0.99 10.72
N VAL A 117 1.68 -0.13 10.30
CA VAL A 117 2.32 -0.23 8.97
C VAL A 117 3.15 -1.51 8.86
N ALA A 118 3.86 -1.90 9.92
CA ALA A 118 4.62 -3.14 9.95
C ALA A 118 3.70 -4.37 9.87
N ALA A 119 2.63 -4.40 10.66
CA ALA A 119 1.65 -5.48 10.65
C ALA A 119 1.01 -5.65 9.27
N HIS A 120 0.62 -4.56 8.61
CA HIS A 120 0.06 -4.63 7.26
C HIS A 120 1.09 -5.11 6.21
N ALA A 121 2.37 -4.79 6.38
CA ALA A 121 3.41 -5.36 5.52
C ALA A 121 3.65 -6.86 5.82
N ILE A 122 3.61 -7.27 7.09
CA ILE A 122 3.73 -8.69 7.48
C ILE A 122 2.51 -9.50 7.02
N ASP A 123 1.33 -8.88 6.97
CA ASP A 123 0.10 -9.48 6.43
C ASP A 123 0.29 -9.96 4.98
N HIS A 124 0.94 -9.17 4.12
CA HIS A 124 1.29 -9.61 2.76
C HIS A 124 2.24 -10.82 2.69
N LEU A 125 2.98 -11.14 3.77
CA LEU A 125 3.82 -12.33 3.84
C LEU A 125 2.99 -13.55 4.28
N LEU A 126 2.08 -13.36 5.23
CA LEU A 126 1.37 -14.40 5.97
C LEU A 126 -0.09 -14.60 5.57
N ASP A 127 -0.64 -13.77 4.68
CA ASP A 127 -2.04 -13.88 4.26
C ASP A 127 -2.32 -15.31 3.76
N PRO A 128 -3.35 -15.98 4.29
CA PRO A 128 -3.59 -17.40 4.03
C PRO A 128 -3.99 -17.68 2.58
N THR A 129 -4.45 -16.65 1.85
CA THR A 129 -4.95 -16.78 0.48
C THR A 129 -3.97 -16.19 -0.52
N ASP A 130 -3.35 -15.06 -0.20
CA ASP A 130 -2.55 -14.25 -1.13
C ASP A 130 -1.13 -13.95 -0.63
N GLY A 131 -0.74 -14.54 0.50
CA GLY A 131 0.56 -14.35 1.11
C GLY A 131 1.70 -14.98 0.31
N VAL A 132 2.90 -14.47 0.54
CA VAL A 132 4.12 -15.02 -0.08
C VAL A 132 4.35 -16.48 0.33
N LEU A 133 4.05 -16.86 1.58
CA LEU A 133 4.30 -18.24 2.05
C LEU A 133 3.40 -19.27 1.36
N ILE A 134 2.10 -18.98 1.17
CA ILE A 134 1.21 -19.90 0.47
C ILE A 134 1.56 -20.03 -1.02
N ARG A 135 1.95 -18.93 -1.68
CA ARG A 135 2.46 -18.96 -3.06
C ARG A 135 3.75 -19.77 -3.19
N LEU A 136 4.62 -19.75 -2.18
CA LEU A 136 5.83 -20.54 -2.17
C LEU A 136 5.54 -22.04 -1.97
N HIS A 137 4.57 -22.37 -1.12
CA HIS A 137 4.08 -23.74 -0.96
C HIS A 137 3.56 -24.30 -2.29
N GLU A 138 2.65 -23.57 -2.95
CA GLU A 138 2.12 -23.95 -4.27
C GLU A 138 3.23 -24.13 -5.32
N ALA A 139 4.25 -23.26 -5.30
CA ALA A 139 5.37 -23.36 -6.23
C ALA A 139 6.26 -24.59 -5.97
N PHE A 140 6.45 -24.99 -4.71
CA PHE A 140 7.21 -26.19 -4.36
C PHE A 140 6.44 -27.48 -4.66
N GLU A 141 5.13 -27.49 -4.44
CA GLU A 141 4.25 -28.59 -4.83
C GLU A 141 4.26 -28.80 -6.35
N ALA A 142 4.09 -27.72 -7.12
CA ALA A 142 4.19 -27.77 -8.57
C ALA A 142 5.58 -28.21 -9.04
N ALA A 143 6.65 -27.83 -8.34
CA ALA A 143 8.00 -28.29 -8.65
C ALA A 143 8.17 -29.79 -8.38
N ALA A 144 7.66 -30.31 -7.26
CA ALA A 144 7.70 -31.73 -6.94
C ALA A 144 6.96 -32.56 -8.01
N GLU A 145 5.73 -32.16 -8.37
CA GLU A 145 4.94 -32.79 -9.43
C GLU A 145 5.68 -32.76 -10.78
N THR A 146 6.21 -31.60 -11.16
CA THR A 146 6.97 -31.45 -12.41
C THR A 146 8.21 -32.34 -12.44
N ILE A 147 8.89 -32.53 -11.30
CA ILE A 147 10.08 -33.40 -11.22
C ILE A 147 9.69 -34.86 -11.43
N THR A 148 8.63 -35.32 -10.78
CA THR A 148 8.09 -36.68 -10.98
C THR A 148 7.63 -36.92 -12.41
N ASP A 149 7.01 -35.93 -13.05
CA ASP A 149 6.58 -36.01 -14.45
C ASP A 149 7.76 -36.08 -15.44
N LEU A 150 8.86 -35.38 -15.13
CA LEU A 150 10.06 -35.36 -15.98
C LEU A 150 10.90 -36.63 -15.83
N ASP A 151 10.97 -37.16 -14.62
CA ASP A 151 11.73 -38.35 -14.28
C ASP A 151 11.08 -39.05 -13.09
N GLU A 152 10.39 -40.16 -13.37
CA GLU A 152 9.72 -40.96 -12.33
C GLU A 152 10.74 -41.44 -11.29
N ASP A 153 11.99 -41.75 -11.67
CA ASP A 153 13.00 -42.25 -10.73
C ASP A 153 13.59 -41.14 -9.83
N ALA A 154 13.29 -39.86 -10.08
CA ALA A 154 13.79 -38.71 -9.30
C ALA A 154 13.02 -38.47 -7.99
N PHE A 155 12.43 -39.53 -7.40
CA PHE A 155 11.62 -39.48 -6.18
C PHE A 155 12.33 -38.77 -5.00
N GLU A 156 13.63 -39.01 -4.78
CA GLU A 156 14.37 -38.36 -3.69
C GLU A 156 14.46 -36.82 -3.84
N LEU A 157 14.42 -36.31 -5.07
CA LEU A 157 14.41 -34.87 -5.32
C LEU A 157 13.00 -34.30 -5.11
N ALA A 158 11.96 -34.97 -5.61
CA ALA A 158 10.57 -34.59 -5.39
C ALA A 158 10.23 -34.58 -3.89
N ASP A 159 10.62 -35.61 -3.15
CA ASP A 159 10.42 -35.72 -1.69
C ASP A 159 11.04 -34.55 -0.92
N ARG A 160 12.18 -34.02 -1.37
CA ARG A 160 12.78 -32.83 -0.73
C ARG A 160 11.93 -31.58 -0.89
N PHE A 161 11.23 -31.42 -2.02
CA PHE A 161 10.30 -30.31 -2.21
C PHE A 161 9.04 -30.51 -1.36
N THR A 162 8.51 -31.74 -1.30
CA THR A 162 7.37 -32.08 -0.42
C THR A 162 7.68 -31.82 1.04
N LEU A 163 8.85 -32.24 1.53
CA LEU A 163 9.31 -31.95 2.89
C LEU A 163 9.46 -30.43 3.14
N ALA A 164 9.91 -29.68 2.14
CA ALA A 164 9.99 -28.22 2.26
C ALA A 164 8.60 -27.57 2.38
N CYS A 165 7.58 -28.11 1.69
CA CYS A 165 6.18 -27.68 1.87
C CYS A 165 5.69 -27.90 3.30
N GLU A 166 5.98 -29.05 3.91
CA GLU A 166 5.62 -29.33 5.31
C GLU A 166 6.24 -28.31 6.28
N HIS A 167 7.49 -27.93 6.05
CA HIS A 167 8.15 -26.88 6.84
C HIS A 167 7.51 -25.50 6.65
N LEU A 168 7.07 -25.16 5.43
CA LEU A 168 6.35 -23.91 5.18
C LEU A 168 5.00 -23.89 5.87
N THR A 169 4.25 -24.99 5.83
CA THR A 169 2.96 -25.11 6.53
C THR A 169 3.14 -24.96 8.03
N ALA A 170 4.12 -25.63 8.63
CA ALA A 170 4.43 -25.47 10.05
C ALA A 170 4.80 -24.02 10.40
N ALA A 171 5.55 -23.33 9.53
CA ALA A 171 5.90 -21.92 9.74
C ALA A 171 4.68 -20.99 9.64
N VAL A 172 3.75 -21.24 8.71
CA VAL A 172 2.49 -20.48 8.60
C VAL A 172 1.64 -20.66 9.84
N GLU A 173 1.49 -21.90 10.33
CA GLU A 173 0.74 -22.20 11.55
C GLU A 173 1.36 -21.55 12.80
N GLU A 174 2.70 -21.58 12.92
CA GLU A 174 3.41 -20.95 14.05
C GLU A 174 3.26 -19.43 14.04
N LEU A 175 3.22 -18.82 12.85
CA LEU A 175 3.11 -17.38 12.66
C LEU A 175 1.67 -16.88 12.57
N ASP A 176 0.68 -17.76 12.77
CA ASP A 176 -0.73 -17.38 12.76
C ASP A 176 -1.02 -16.28 13.81
N GLY A 177 -1.78 -15.27 13.40
CA GLY A 177 -2.08 -14.11 14.22
C GLY A 177 -0.90 -13.18 14.55
N ALA A 178 0.32 -13.45 14.06
CA ALA A 178 1.47 -12.55 14.26
C ALA A 178 1.21 -11.10 13.80
N PRO A 179 0.52 -10.83 12.66
CA PRO A 179 0.18 -9.45 12.28
C PRO A 179 -0.67 -8.74 13.35
N ALA A 180 -1.63 -9.44 13.96
CA ALA A 180 -2.47 -8.89 15.02
C ALA A 180 -1.66 -8.59 16.29
N GLN A 181 -0.71 -9.46 16.65
CA GLN A 181 0.21 -9.24 17.77
C GLN A 181 1.09 -7.99 17.54
N VAL A 182 1.60 -7.81 16.32
CA VAL A 182 2.38 -6.61 15.95
C VAL A 182 1.52 -5.35 16.01
N CYS A 183 0.27 -5.39 15.53
CA CYS A 183 -0.69 -4.29 15.68
C CYS A 183 -0.93 -3.93 17.16
N ALA A 184 -1.04 -4.93 18.04
CA ALA A 184 -1.28 -4.72 19.46
C ALA A 184 -0.14 -3.95 20.18
N LEU A 185 1.08 -3.95 19.62
CA LEU A 185 2.20 -3.15 20.15
C LEU A 185 1.91 -1.65 20.12
N ALA A 186 1.07 -1.17 19.20
CA ALA A 186 0.65 0.23 19.15
C ALA A 186 -0.27 0.60 20.34
N GLY A 187 -1.00 -0.37 20.91
CA GLY A 187 -1.91 -0.19 22.04
C GLY A 187 -1.28 -0.42 23.41
N ALA A 188 -0.10 -1.04 23.47
CA ALA A 188 0.59 -1.40 24.71
C ALA A 188 1.53 -0.29 25.24
N SER A 189 1.38 0.95 24.78
CA SER A 189 2.19 2.07 25.28
C SER A 189 1.83 2.39 26.73
N PRO A 190 2.75 2.30 27.71
CA PRO A 190 2.44 2.61 29.09
C PRO A 190 2.29 4.12 29.29
N LEU A 191 1.25 4.48 30.04
CA LEU A 191 1.03 5.79 30.65
C LEU A 191 2.34 6.37 31.23
N HIS A 192 2.87 7.41 30.59
CA HIS A 192 3.90 8.27 31.18
C HIS A 192 3.62 9.75 30.88
N GLY A 193 2.89 10.39 31.80
CA GLY A 193 3.15 11.76 32.24
C GLY A 193 2.50 12.93 31.49
N GLY A 194 1.37 13.40 32.03
CA GLY A 194 1.29 14.81 32.47
C GLY A 194 0.67 15.85 31.52
N SER A 195 -0.58 16.19 31.82
CA SER A 195 -1.06 17.59 31.98
C SER A 195 -1.12 18.55 30.79
N TYR A 196 -1.26 18.09 29.54
CA TYR A 196 -1.65 19.00 28.44
C TYR A 196 -3.00 18.67 27.79
N GLN A 197 -3.45 17.42 27.88
CA GLN A 197 -4.67 16.96 27.20
C GLN A 197 -5.96 17.17 28.03
N GLU A 198 -5.84 17.24 29.36
CA GLU A 198 -6.95 17.57 30.27
C GLU A 198 -7.31 19.07 30.22
N GLN A 199 -6.31 19.94 30.01
CA GLN A 199 -6.52 21.38 29.85
C GLN A 199 -7.21 21.71 28.51
N THR A 200 -6.90 20.98 27.44
CA THR A 200 -7.54 21.17 26.13
C THR A 200 -8.94 20.56 26.06
N ALA A 201 -9.19 19.43 26.72
CA ALA A 201 -10.54 18.88 26.86
C ALA A 201 -11.48 19.85 27.60
N THR A 202 -10.97 20.52 28.65
CA THR A 202 -11.74 21.54 29.38
C THR A 202 -11.97 22.79 28.50
N TYR A 203 -10.99 23.21 27.71
CA TYR A 203 -11.13 24.33 26.77
C TYR A 203 -12.18 24.06 25.68
N TYR A 204 -12.14 22.88 25.05
CA TYR A 204 -13.11 22.51 24.02
C TYR A 204 -14.51 22.24 24.59
N ALA A 205 -14.65 21.70 25.80
CA ALA A 205 -15.95 21.52 26.45
C ALA A 205 -16.65 22.86 26.79
N THR A 206 -15.87 23.86 27.23
CA THR A 206 -16.41 25.18 27.55
C THR A 206 -16.77 25.96 26.27
N ALA A 207 -15.99 25.79 25.20
CA ALA A 207 -16.28 26.36 23.88
C ALA A 207 -17.53 25.74 23.24
N PHE A 208 -17.72 24.41 23.37
CA PHE A 208 -18.92 23.73 22.87
C PHE A 208 -20.19 24.13 23.62
N THR A 209 -20.10 24.36 24.93
CA THR A 209 -21.27 24.79 25.72
C THR A 209 -21.70 26.23 25.36
N SER A 210 -20.74 27.10 25.01
CA SER A 210 -21.02 28.46 24.54
C SER A 210 -21.59 28.48 23.11
N ALA A 211 -21.11 27.60 22.22
CA ALA A 211 -21.61 27.48 20.85
C ALA A 211 -22.99 26.78 20.78
N ALA A 212 -23.23 25.75 21.60
CA ALA A 212 -24.52 25.04 21.62
C ALA A 212 -25.68 25.89 22.16
N ARG A 213 -25.41 26.93 22.97
CA ARG A 213 -26.44 27.87 23.43
C ARG A 213 -26.78 28.95 22.40
N ALA A 214 -25.91 29.19 21.42
CA ALA A 214 -26.12 30.17 20.35
C ALA A 214 -26.88 29.62 19.13
N ILE A 215 -27.03 28.29 19.02
CA ILE A 215 -27.59 27.64 17.83
C ILE A 215 -28.77 26.75 18.24
N SER A 216 -29.79 27.36 18.83
CA SER A 216 -31.12 26.75 18.98
C SER A 216 -32.16 27.68 18.33
N PRO A 217 -32.74 27.30 17.18
CA PRO A 217 -33.70 28.15 16.45
C PRO A 217 -35.13 28.10 17.04
N ALA A 218 -35.32 27.57 18.25
CA ALA A 218 -36.62 27.41 18.90
C ALA A 218 -37.05 28.57 19.83
N ALA A 219 -36.35 29.71 19.80
CA ALA A 219 -36.75 30.91 20.58
C ALA A 219 -37.31 32.06 19.70
N ALA A 220 -37.44 31.87 18.39
CA ALA A 220 -38.01 32.87 17.49
C ALA A 220 -39.50 32.62 17.21
N GLN A 221 -40.31 32.51 18.26
CA GLN A 221 -41.76 32.84 18.25
C GLN A 221 -42.37 32.70 19.65
N ALA A 222 -42.25 33.75 20.46
CA ALA A 222 -43.27 34.15 21.42
C ALA A 222 -43.08 35.65 21.75
N PRO A 223 -44.16 36.42 21.88
CA PRO A 223 -44.12 37.88 21.91
C PRO A 223 -43.55 38.42 23.23
N ALA A 224 -42.96 39.61 23.14
CA ALA A 224 -42.52 40.40 24.27
C ALA A 224 -43.65 40.64 25.28
N PRO A 225 -43.30 40.67 26.58
CA PRO A 225 -43.65 41.85 27.35
C PRO A 225 -42.44 42.44 28.10
N LEU A 226 -42.27 43.73 27.87
CA LEU A 226 -41.85 44.81 28.76
C LEU A 226 -41.45 44.44 30.21
N ASP A 227 -40.22 44.83 30.54
CA ASP A 227 -39.87 45.77 31.62
C ASP A 227 -40.55 45.58 32.99
N GLN A 228 -39.76 45.18 34.00
CA GLN A 228 -39.40 46.06 35.13
C GLN A 228 -38.66 45.33 36.29
N THR A 229 -37.45 45.82 36.56
CA THR A 229 -36.91 46.24 37.88
C THR A 229 -37.06 45.39 39.16
N SER A 230 -35.91 45.23 39.83
CA SER A 230 -35.67 45.37 41.29
C SER A 230 -35.60 44.13 42.20
N GLY A 231 -34.53 44.12 43.02
CA GLY A 231 -34.39 43.41 44.31
C GLY A 231 -33.44 42.21 44.25
N SER A 232 -32.20 42.24 44.76
CA SER A 232 -31.83 42.12 46.20
C SER A 232 -32.49 40.89 46.85
N VAL A 233 -31.82 39.86 47.38
CA VAL A 233 -30.80 39.85 48.46
C VAL A 233 -30.05 38.49 48.52
N SER A 234 -28.76 38.57 48.89
CA SER A 234 -27.97 37.80 49.89
C SER A 234 -28.09 36.29 50.18
N ALA A 235 -26.88 35.76 50.44
CA ALA A 235 -26.46 34.73 51.43
C ALA A 235 -26.63 33.24 51.03
N MET A 236 -25.78 32.28 51.41
CA MET A 236 -24.59 32.27 52.27
C MET A 236 -23.73 31.03 51.93
N THR A 237 -22.46 31.14 52.31
CA THR A 237 -21.42 30.11 52.43
C THR A 237 -21.82 28.88 53.25
N ALA A 238 -21.36 27.68 52.85
CA ALA A 238 -21.07 26.58 53.78
C ALA A 238 -20.04 25.58 53.20
N THR A 239 -19.00 25.35 54.00
CA THR A 239 -17.91 24.36 53.91
C THR A 239 -18.41 22.91 54.07
N PRO A 240 -17.68 21.89 53.57
CA PRO A 240 -17.98 20.49 53.86
C PRO A 240 -17.32 20.05 55.17
N VAL A 241 -18.08 19.38 56.03
CA VAL A 241 -17.58 18.71 57.24
C VAL A 241 -17.43 17.21 56.98
N SER A 242 -16.33 16.68 57.52
CA SER A 242 -15.92 15.28 57.54
C SER A 242 -16.76 14.43 58.51
N GLY A 243 -16.85 13.12 58.26
CA GLY A 243 -17.36 12.12 59.22
C GLY A 243 -17.75 10.81 58.53
N SER A 244 -16.87 9.81 58.49
CA SER A 244 -16.66 8.78 59.53
C SER A 244 -17.60 7.56 59.42
N ARG A 245 -16.97 6.42 59.14
CA ARG A 245 -17.45 5.03 59.32
C ARG A 245 -18.10 4.80 60.70
N PRO A 246 -18.99 3.80 60.83
CA PRO A 246 -18.58 2.47 61.35
C PRO A 246 -19.29 1.30 60.60
N ARG A 247 -18.61 0.23 60.16
CA ARG A 247 -18.34 -1.05 60.85
C ARG A 247 -19.48 -1.52 61.77
N VAL A 248 -19.98 -2.75 61.57
CA VAL A 248 -19.91 -3.87 62.54
C VAL A 248 -20.50 -5.15 61.90
N ARG A 249 -19.70 -6.22 62.08
CA ARG A 249 -19.94 -7.68 62.09
C ARG A 249 -20.81 -8.33 61.03
#